data_AF-A0A194SAI7-F1
#
_entry.id   AF-A0A194SAI7-F1
#
_cell.length_a   1.000
_cell.length_b   1.000
_cell.length_c   1.000
_cell.angle_alpha   90.00
_cell.angle_beta   90.00
_cell.angle_gamma   90.00
#
_symmetry.space_group_name_H-M   'P 1'
#
loop_
_entity.id
_entity.type
_entity.pdbx_description
1 polymer ?
#
loop_
_entity_poly.entity_id
_entity_poly.type
_entity_poly.pdbx_seq_one_letter_code
_entity_poly.pdbx_strand_id
1 'polypeptide(L)'
;MAANLPDDVVLLILEQLAHPAHTPESYRDRQNPLRNVCLASRRLRHLARPLLWRQVAVRSPRHLNCLPASLLAVVLGRHTRSYTVVGSVILDLADAVGVSDLLPEVVDLHLTSAPLVSFKLCLLEPFAHLRRLHLGLAHLPRDALATLPVLEELCVRQIWCTTRELHAQLLPARVPRLRELHLVQVKDMTSPTTVQLADVVPPDLLPQLDLVQTDSASIDPTSDLAQSLAPPVLVFGPPAAATGPPRPLPRHSISQPARFKDARTATDTLAKLAASTRLVPIRHMRDPPYLVLLPLALRTLAAAEPSVAPHLAALEALFAEKRVVVEWTEDLPEGELVSPEFRRHARELRAARALEGE
;
A
#
# COMPACT_ATOMS: atom_id res chain seq x y z
N MET A 1 -15.08 34.30 18.99
CA MET A 1 -13.62 34.31 18.76
C MET A 1 -13.20 33.87 17.36
N ALA A 2 -13.80 32.84 16.73
CA ALA A 2 -13.38 32.39 15.39
C ALA A 2 -13.62 33.39 14.22
N ALA A 3 -14.48 34.41 14.40
CA ALA A 3 -14.83 35.35 13.32
C ALA A 3 -13.67 36.24 12.85
N ASN A 4 -12.66 36.47 13.71
CA ASN A 4 -11.57 37.40 13.45
C ASN A 4 -10.29 36.73 12.94
N LEU A 5 -10.26 35.41 12.80
CA LEU A 5 -9.10 34.72 12.24
C LEU A 5 -9.00 34.99 10.73
N PRO A 6 -7.80 35.20 10.15
CA PRO A 6 -7.60 35.27 8.69
C PRO A 6 -8.01 33.98 7.97
N ASP A 7 -8.42 34.06 6.71
CA ASP A 7 -8.85 32.89 5.92
C ASP A 7 -7.75 31.83 5.82
N ASP A 8 -6.50 32.22 5.65
CA ASP A 8 -5.36 31.29 5.54
C ASP A 8 -5.17 30.46 6.82
N VAL A 9 -5.31 31.09 7.99
CA VAL A 9 -5.20 30.39 9.29
C VAL A 9 -6.35 29.40 9.45
N VAL A 10 -7.57 29.80 9.05
CA VAL A 10 -8.73 28.90 9.07
C VAL A 10 -8.54 27.75 8.10
N LEU A 11 -8.05 28.00 6.89
CA LEU A 11 -7.78 26.97 5.90
C LEU A 11 -6.74 25.97 6.40
N LEU A 12 -5.65 26.42 7.01
CA LEU A 12 -4.66 25.51 7.61
C LEU A 12 -5.29 24.58 8.64
N ILE A 13 -6.18 25.10 9.50
CA ILE A 13 -6.91 24.27 10.48
C ILE A 13 -7.83 23.27 9.77
N LEU A 14 -8.56 23.70 8.74
CA LEU A 14 -9.47 22.83 8.00
C LEU A 14 -8.73 21.78 7.16
N GLU A 15 -7.56 22.10 6.63
CA GLU A 15 -6.69 21.17 5.92
C GLU A 15 -6.20 20.05 6.84
N GLN A 16 -5.90 20.38 8.10
CA GLN A 16 -5.57 19.36 9.11
C GLN A 16 -6.74 18.39 9.34
N LEU A 17 -7.99 18.86 9.26
CA LEU A 17 -9.17 17.99 9.34
C LEU A 17 -9.44 17.22 8.03
N ALA A 18 -9.01 17.76 6.89
CA ALA A 18 -9.27 17.22 5.56
C ALA A 18 -8.20 16.25 5.03
N HIS A 19 -7.35 15.71 5.90
CA HIS A 19 -6.41 14.66 5.51
C HIS A 19 -7.15 13.47 4.89
N PRO A 20 -6.65 12.87 3.80
CA PRO A 20 -7.26 11.69 3.18
C PRO A 20 -7.38 10.53 4.16
N ALA A 21 -8.56 9.94 4.24
CA ALA A 21 -8.85 8.76 5.06
C ALA A 21 -8.79 7.49 4.23
N HIS A 22 -8.19 6.42 4.74
CA HIS A 22 -8.01 5.17 4.00
C HIS A 22 -9.10 4.12 4.29
N THR A 23 -9.87 4.30 5.37
CA THR A 23 -10.94 3.37 5.75
C THR A 23 -12.34 3.98 5.66
N PRO A 24 -13.39 3.15 5.52
CA PRO A 24 -14.76 3.63 5.49
C PRO A 24 -15.19 4.43 6.72
N GLU A 25 -14.73 4.02 7.90
CA GLU A 25 -14.99 4.61 9.21
C GLU A 25 -14.23 5.94 9.34
N SER A 26 -12.92 5.93 9.10
CA SER A 26 -12.09 7.15 9.17
C SER A 26 -12.55 8.22 8.19
N TYR A 27 -13.06 7.83 7.01
CA TYR A 27 -13.64 8.77 6.07
C TYR A 27 -14.88 9.48 6.64
N ARG A 28 -15.77 8.74 7.31
CA ARG A 28 -16.95 9.34 7.95
C ARG A 28 -16.53 10.26 9.09
N ASP A 29 -15.62 9.79 9.94
CA ASP A 29 -15.14 10.53 11.11
C ASP A 29 -14.46 11.84 10.72
N ARG A 30 -13.74 11.88 9.59
CA ARG A 30 -13.12 13.12 9.07
C ARG A 30 -14.10 14.04 8.32
N GLN A 31 -15.03 13.47 7.56
CA GLN A 31 -16.01 14.25 6.80
C GLN A 31 -17.04 14.93 7.72
N ASN A 32 -17.41 14.33 8.84
CA ASN A 32 -18.41 14.87 9.75
C ASN A 32 -18.03 16.25 10.35
N PRO A 33 -16.82 16.45 10.92
CA PRO A 33 -16.37 17.76 11.36
C PRO A 33 -16.43 18.83 10.27
N LEU A 34 -15.95 18.53 9.06
CA LEU A 34 -15.96 19.47 7.94
C LEU A 34 -17.39 19.83 7.49
N ARG A 35 -18.31 18.86 7.51
CA ARG A 35 -19.74 19.10 7.26
C ARG A 35 -20.34 20.01 8.33
N ASN A 36 -20.03 19.78 9.60
CA ASN A 36 -20.51 20.60 10.70
C ASN A 36 -19.97 22.04 10.60
N VAL A 37 -18.69 22.20 10.23
CA VAL A 37 -18.08 23.52 9.96
C VAL A 37 -18.83 24.26 8.84
N CYS A 38 -19.28 23.56 7.80
CA CYS A 38 -20.06 24.17 6.72
C CYS A 38 -21.44 24.69 7.17
N LEU A 39 -21.98 24.20 8.28
CA LEU A 39 -23.25 24.66 8.85
C LEU A 39 -23.07 25.87 9.77
N ALA A 40 -21.87 26.09 10.29
CA ALA A 40 -21.60 27.14 11.28
C ALA A 40 -21.63 28.56 10.71
N SER A 41 -21.13 28.78 9.48
CA SER A 41 -21.24 30.09 8.82
C SER A 41 -21.06 30.00 7.30
N ARG A 42 -21.48 31.05 6.58
CA ARG A 42 -21.28 31.17 5.11
C ARG A 42 -19.80 31.19 4.73
N ARG A 43 -18.98 31.90 5.51
CA ARG A 43 -17.53 31.99 5.31
C ARG A 43 -16.87 30.61 5.44
N LEU A 44 -17.15 29.91 6.54
CA LEU A 44 -16.62 28.56 6.77
C LEU A 44 -17.11 27.56 5.72
N ARG A 45 -18.38 27.67 5.29
CA ARG A 45 -18.91 26.87 4.18
C ARG A 45 -18.15 27.09 2.88
N HIS A 46 -17.78 28.33 2.56
CA HIS A 46 -17.01 28.62 1.35
C HIS A 46 -15.63 27.96 1.39
N LEU A 47 -14.92 28.08 2.52
CA LEU A 47 -13.58 27.54 2.72
C LEU A 47 -13.55 26.00 2.83
N ALA A 48 -14.50 25.40 3.54
CA ALA A 48 -14.52 23.96 3.80
C ALA A 48 -15.07 23.11 2.65
N ARG A 49 -15.89 23.69 1.74
CA ARG A 49 -16.51 22.92 0.65
C ARG A 49 -15.52 22.30 -0.34
N PRO A 50 -14.50 23.01 -0.84
CA PRO A 50 -13.47 22.39 -1.66
C PRO A 50 -12.74 21.24 -0.94
N LEU A 51 -12.49 21.41 0.37
CA LEU A 51 -11.82 20.41 1.20
C LEU A 51 -12.67 19.15 1.40
N LEU A 52 -13.99 19.30 1.54
CA LEU A 52 -14.93 18.16 1.58
C LEU A 52 -14.88 17.31 0.30
N TRP A 53 -14.62 17.95 -0.84
CA TRP A 53 -14.51 17.30 -2.16
C TRP A 53 -13.10 16.82 -2.49
N ARG A 54 -12.09 17.11 -1.65
CA ARG A 54 -10.71 16.63 -1.86
C ARG A 54 -10.62 15.11 -1.92
N GLN A 55 -11.52 14.42 -1.21
CA GLN A 55 -11.67 12.98 -1.27
C GLN A 55 -13.12 12.61 -1.60
N VAL A 56 -13.31 11.79 -2.64
CA VAL A 56 -14.61 11.25 -3.04
C VAL A 56 -14.60 9.74 -2.83
N ALA A 57 -15.61 9.22 -2.12
CA ALA A 57 -15.75 7.77 -1.87
C ALA A 57 -17.08 7.22 -2.40
N VAL A 58 -17.00 6.30 -3.36
CA VAL A 58 -18.14 5.56 -3.93
C VAL A 58 -18.20 4.17 -3.30
N ARG A 59 -19.34 3.85 -2.67
CA ARG A 59 -19.55 2.57 -1.97
C ARG A 59 -20.74 1.76 -2.48
N SER A 60 -21.50 2.35 -3.39
CA SER A 60 -22.70 1.74 -3.95
C SER A 60 -22.97 2.29 -5.34
N PRO A 61 -23.70 1.55 -6.19
CA PRO A 61 -24.11 2.04 -7.50
C PRO A 61 -24.89 3.35 -7.42
N ARG A 62 -25.67 3.54 -6.34
CA ARG A 62 -26.39 4.79 -6.09
C ARG A 62 -25.45 5.99 -5.94
N HIS A 63 -24.34 5.85 -5.22
CA HIS A 63 -23.37 6.94 -5.08
C HIS A 63 -22.77 7.31 -6.45
N LEU A 64 -22.44 6.29 -7.25
CA LEU A 64 -21.90 6.48 -8.59
C LEU A 64 -22.89 7.22 -9.48
N ASN A 65 -24.16 6.79 -9.50
CA ASN A 65 -25.22 7.44 -10.28
C ASN A 65 -25.52 8.88 -9.81
N CYS A 66 -25.29 9.19 -8.54
CA CYS A 66 -25.46 10.54 -8.00
C CYS A 66 -24.33 11.50 -8.41
N LEU A 67 -23.15 11.01 -8.80
CA LEU A 67 -22.02 11.88 -9.16
C LEU A 67 -22.33 12.70 -10.42
N PRO A 68 -22.72 12.10 -11.57
CA PRO A 68 -23.09 12.88 -12.76
C PRO A 68 -24.31 13.77 -12.56
N ALA A 69 -25.26 13.36 -11.71
CA ALA A 69 -26.46 14.15 -11.43
C ALA A 69 -26.21 15.36 -10.51
N SER A 70 -25.04 15.45 -9.87
CA SER A 70 -24.73 16.49 -8.89
C SER A 70 -24.06 17.69 -9.55
N LEU A 71 -24.73 18.85 -9.50
CA LEU A 71 -24.11 20.13 -9.88
C LEU A 71 -22.84 20.43 -9.06
N LEU A 72 -22.75 19.89 -7.85
CA LEU A 72 -21.55 20.06 -7.02
C LEU A 72 -20.37 19.27 -7.57
N ALA A 73 -20.59 18.10 -8.16
CA ALA A 73 -19.51 17.34 -8.80
C ALA A 73 -18.94 18.11 -9.99
N VAL A 74 -19.79 18.73 -10.80
CA VAL A 74 -19.35 19.55 -11.93
C VAL A 74 -18.49 20.75 -11.49
N VAL A 75 -18.89 21.42 -10.40
CA VAL A 75 -18.18 22.64 -9.93
C VAL A 75 -16.96 22.32 -9.07
N LEU A 76 -17.07 21.33 -8.18
CA LEU A 76 -16.08 21.04 -7.15
C LEU A 76 -15.24 19.80 -7.46
N GLY A 77 -15.61 19.01 -8.46
CA GLY A 77 -14.93 17.76 -8.80
C GLY A 77 -13.45 17.94 -9.16
N ARG A 78 -13.07 19.09 -9.73
CA ARG A 78 -11.67 19.51 -9.94
C ARG A 78 -10.84 19.66 -8.66
N HIS A 79 -11.47 19.71 -7.48
CA HIS A 79 -10.74 19.74 -6.21
C HIS A 79 -10.45 18.32 -5.70
N THR A 80 -11.02 17.30 -6.33
CA THR A 80 -10.82 15.90 -5.95
C THR A 80 -9.40 15.47 -6.24
N ARG A 81 -8.68 15.04 -5.20
CA ARG A 81 -7.32 14.51 -5.29
C ARG A 81 -7.26 13.02 -5.01
N SER A 82 -8.20 12.50 -4.22
CA SER A 82 -8.32 11.08 -3.90
C SER A 82 -9.72 10.59 -4.25
N TYR A 83 -9.78 9.52 -5.05
CA TYR A 83 -11.02 8.87 -5.45
C TYR A 83 -10.97 7.40 -5.03
N THR A 84 -11.92 6.99 -4.20
CA THR A 84 -11.98 5.64 -3.63
C THR A 84 -13.28 4.98 -4.03
N VAL A 85 -13.19 3.81 -4.66
CA VAL A 85 -14.31 2.95 -5.01
C VAL A 85 -14.16 1.67 -4.21
N VAL A 86 -15.06 1.46 -3.25
CA VAL A 86 -15.07 0.26 -2.39
C VAL A 86 -16.43 -0.41 -2.53
N GLY A 87 -16.50 -1.47 -3.32
CA GLY A 87 -17.73 -2.21 -3.53
C GLY A 87 -17.76 -3.53 -2.75
N SER A 88 -18.70 -3.68 -1.82
CA SER A 88 -19.14 -5.01 -1.36
C SER A 88 -20.15 -5.66 -2.33
N VAL A 89 -20.73 -4.84 -3.21
CA VAL A 89 -21.65 -5.22 -4.28
C VAL A 89 -20.89 -5.11 -5.59
N ILE A 90 -21.26 -5.93 -6.59
CA ILE A 90 -20.71 -5.88 -7.96
C ILE A 90 -20.90 -4.45 -8.49
N LEU A 91 -19.84 -3.64 -8.41
CA LEU A 91 -19.71 -2.36 -9.05
C LEU A 91 -18.93 -2.60 -10.33
N ASP A 92 -19.47 -2.16 -11.47
CA ASP A 92 -18.71 -2.13 -12.69
C ASP A 92 -17.61 -1.07 -12.54
N LEU A 93 -16.36 -1.53 -12.55
CA LEU A 93 -15.20 -0.63 -12.45
C LEU A 93 -15.07 0.26 -13.68
N ALA A 94 -15.62 -0.13 -14.83
CA ALA A 94 -15.67 0.72 -16.01
C ALA A 94 -16.56 1.94 -15.78
N ASP A 95 -17.77 1.75 -15.23
CA ASP A 95 -18.65 2.86 -14.85
C ASP A 95 -18.00 3.74 -13.78
N ALA A 96 -17.30 3.11 -12.82
CA ALA A 96 -16.64 3.83 -11.75
C ALA A 96 -15.51 4.73 -12.26
N VAL A 97 -14.84 4.35 -13.34
CA VAL A 97 -13.77 5.11 -13.99
C VAL A 97 -14.32 6.11 -15.03
N GLY A 98 -15.51 5.86 -15.57
CA GLY A 98 -16.21 6.74 -16.51
C GLY A 98 -16.60 8.12 -15.97
N VAL A 99 -16.36 8.40 -14.68
CA VAL A 99 -16.54 9.74 -14.07
C VAL A 99 -15.28 10.61 -14.13
N SER A 100 -14.26 10.20 -14.88
CA SER A 100 -12.98 10.92 -15.02
C SER A 100 -13.16 12.38 -15.45
N ASP A 101 -14.11 12.68 -16.35
CA ASP A 101 -14.43 14.05 -16.76
C ASP A 101 -14.96 14.92 -15.59
N LEU A 102 -15.60 14.31 -14.60
CA LEU A 102 -16.09 14.99 -13.40
C LEU A 102 -14.98 15.17 -12.35
N LEU A 103 -14.02 14.25 -12.31
CA LEU A 103 -12.94 14.22 -11.33
C LEU A 103 -11.56 14.24 -12.04
N PRO A 104 -11.25 15.27 -12.84
CA PRO A 104 -10.07 15.25 -13.73
C PRO A 104 -8.74 15.33 -12.97
N GLU A 105 -8.76 15.85 -11.75
CA GLU A 105 -7.59 16.20 -10.94
C GLU A 105 -7.18 15.09 -9.95
N VAL A 106 -7.72 13.88 -10.12
CA VAL A 106 -7.44 12.71 -9.28
C VAL A 106 -5.97 12.32 -9.41
N VAL A 107 -5.31 12.29 -8.26
CA VAL A 107 -3.90 11.89 -8.12
C VAL A 107 -3.77 10.50 -7.51
N ASP A 108 -4.77 10.11 -6.71
CA ASP A 108 -4.79 8.88 -5.93
C ASP A 108 -6.11 8.13 -6.17
N LEU A 109 -6.02 6.97 -6.79
CA LEU A 109 -7.17 6.16 -7.18
C LEU A 109 -7.12 4.79 -6.51
N HIS A 110 -8.18 4.48 -5.75
CA HIS A 110 -8.35 3.19 -5.08
C HIS A 110 -9.56 2.48 -5.66
N LEU A 111 -9.35 1.38 -6.36
CA LEU A 111 -10.39 0.55 -6.94
C LEU A 111 -10.39 -0.81 -6.25
N THR A 112 -11.38 -1.05 -5.40
CA THR A 112 -11.63 -2.35 -4.79
C THR A 112 -13.02 -2.85 -5.18
N SER A 113 -13.07 -3.95 -5.93
CA SER A 113 -14.34 -4.56 -6.36
C SER A 113 -14.66 -5.85 -5.61
N ALA A 114 -15.83 -6.41 -5.90
CA ALA A 114 -16.07 -7.82 -5.62
C ALA A 114 -15.08 -8.68 -6.43
N PRO A 115 -14.69 -9.87 -5.93
CA PRO A 115 -13.87 -10.81 -6.70
C PRO A 115 -14.48 -11.09 -8.07
N LEU A 116 -13.62 -11.41 -9.05
CA LEU A 116 -14.00 -11.84 -10.41
C LEU A 116 -14.53 -10.75 -11.35
N VAL A 117 -14.57 -9.47 -10.92
CA VAL A 117 -14.88 -8.38 -11.84
C VAL A 117 -13.66 -8.11 -12.72
N SER A 118 -13.85 -8.21 -14.03
CA SER A 118 -12.81 -7.94 -15.03
C SER A 118 -12.62 -6.44 -15.20
N PHE A 119 -11.39 -5.96 -15.13
CA PHE A 119 -11.06 -4.53 -15.23
C PHE A 119 -9.95 -4.26 -16.23
N LYS A 120 -10.25 -3.43 -17.23
CA LYS A 120 -9.28 -3.03 -18.26
C LYS A 120 -8.51 -1.79 -17.80
N LEU A 121 -7.19 -1.90 -17.68
CA LEU A 121 -6.34 -0.80 -17.23
C LEU A 121 -6.38 0.41 -18.18
N CYS A 122 -6.62 0.22 -19.47
CA CYS A 122 -6.70 1.32 -20.44
C CYS A 122 -7.81 2.33 -20.12
N LEU A 123 -8.82 1.94 -19.33
CA LEU A 123 -9.87 2.84 -18.88
C LEU A 123 -9.32 3.96 -17.98
N LEU A 124 -8.12 3.79 -17.41
CA LEU A 124 -7.48 4.77 -16.53
C LEU A 124 -6.75 5.89 -17.29
N GLU A 125 -6.57 5.78 -18.61
CA GLU A 125 -5.90 6.79 -19.43
C GLU A 125 -6.45 8.22 -19.29
N PRO A 126 -7.77 8.45 -19.09
CA PRO A 126 -8.31 9.79 -18.84
C PRO A 126 -7.81 10.45 -17.56
N PHE A 127 -7.29 9.70 -16.58
CA PHE A 127 -6.73 10.28 -15.35
C PHE A 127 -5.29 10.74 -15.56
N ALA A 128 -5.13 11.85 -16.28
CA ALA A 128 -3.83 12.39 -16.68
C ALA A 128 -2.89 12.76 -15.50
N HIS A 129 -3.44 12.93 -14.29
CA HIS A 129 -2.71 13.28 -13.08
C HIS A 129 -2.50 12.10 -12.11
N LEU A 130 -2.85 10.88 -12.52
CA LEU A 130 -2.82 9.70 -11.66
C LEU A 130 -1.39 9.31 -11.28
N ARG A 131 -1.01 9.58 -10.03
CA ARG A 131 0.32 9.24 -9.48
C ARG A 131 0.29 7.96 -8.65
N ARG A 132 -0.84 7.63 -8.04
CA ARG A 132 -0.97 6.47 -7.14
C ARG A 132 -2.21 5.67 -7.52
N LEU A 133 -2.01 4.38 -7.79
CA LEU A 133 -3.06 3.47 -8.20
C LEU A 133 -3.08 2.24 -7.29
N HIS A 134 -4.19 2.02 -6.62
CA HIS A 134 -4.45 0.85 -5.80
C HIS A 134 -5.57 0.03 -6.44
N LEU A 135 -5.25 -1.20 -6.83
CA LEU A 135 -6.19 -2.16 -7.40
C LEU A 135 -6.33 -3.33 -6.44
N GLY A 136 -7.57 -3.63 -6.06
CA GLY A 136 -7.93 -4.67 -5.11
C GLY A 136 -9.04 -5.58 -5.64
N LEU A 137 -8.91 -6.90 -5.42
CA LEU A 137 -9.98 -7.88 -5.64
C LEU A 137 -10.54 -7.90 -7.08
N ALA A 138 -9.68 -7.66 -8.08
CA ALA A 138 -10.07 -7.58 -9.49
C ALA A 138 -9.41 -8.69 -10.33
N HIS A 139 -9.97 -8.89 -11.52
CA HIS A 139 -9.39 -9.69 -12.58
C HIS A 139 -8.85 -8.75 -13.66
N LEU A 140 -7.57 -8.88 -14.03
CA LEU A 140 -6.97 -8.06 -15.10
C LEU A 140 -6.95 -8.90 -16.39
N PRO A 141 -7.92 -8.73 -17.31
CA PRO A 141 -7.96 -9.46 -18.56
C PRO A 141 -6.82 -9.03 -19.48
N ARG A 142 -6.59 -9.84 -20.51
CA ARG A 142 -5.62 -9.65 -21.59
C ARG A 142 -5.69 -8.32 -22.35
N ASP A 143 -6.78 -7.60 -22.22
CA ASP A 143 -7.14 -6.52 -23.14
C ASP A 143 -6.55 -5.17 -22.73
N ALA A 144 -5.88 -4.55 -23.71
CA ALA A 144 -5.36 -3.19 -23.76
C ALA A 144 -4.35 -2.79 -22.66
N LEU A 145 -3.08 -2.68 -23.09
CA LEU A 145 -1.99 -2.12 -22.31
C LEU A 145 -2.26 -0.63 -22.07
N ALA A 146 -2.33 -0.22 -20.81
CA ALA A 146 -2.46 1.19 -20.46
C ALA A 146 -1.09 1.85 -20.45
N THR A 147 -1.02 3.12 -20.86
CA THR A 147 0.16 3.94 -20.59
C THR A 147 -0.18 4.88 -19.46
N LEU A 148 0.55 4.80 -18.35
CA LEU A 148 0.34 5.61 -17.15
C LEU A 148 1.61 6.45 -16.91
N PRO A 149 1.82 7.53 -17.70
CA PRO A 149 3.12 8.20 -17.81
C PRO A 149 3.55 8.92 -16.53
N VAL A 150 2.61 9.25 -15.65
CA VAL A 150 2.87 9.95 -14.38
C VAL A 150 2.68 9.08 -13.14
N LEU A 151 2.43 7.78 -13.32
CA LEU A 151 2.25 6.86 -12.21
C LEU A 151 3.56 6.66 -11.47
N GLU A 152 3.55 6.88 -10.16
CA GLU A 152 4.68 6.76 -9.25
C GLU A 152 4.52 5.56 -8.30
N GLU A 153 3.28 5.20 -7.94
CA GLU A 153 2.96 4.09 -7.04
C GLU A 153 1.91 3.18 -7.68
N LEU A 154 2.21 1.89 -7.77
CA LEU A 154 1.28 0.86 -8.22
C LEU A 154 1.14 -0.21 -7.14
N CYS A 155 -0.06 -0.33 -6.60
CA CYS A 155 -0.43 -1.35 -5.64
C CYS A 155 -1.46 -2.31 -6.24
N VAL A 156 -1.07 -3.57 -6.43
CA VAL A 156 -1.91 -4.66 -6.93
C VAL A 156 -2.10 -5.67 -5.80
N ARG A 157 -3.33 -5.80 -5.31
CA ARG A 157 -3.66 -6.64 -4.16
C ARG A 157 -4.79 -7.62 -4.45
N GLN A 158 -4.56 -8.90 -4.15
CA GLN A 158 -5.58 -9.96 -4.29
C GLN A 158 -6.19 -10.02 -5.69
N ILE A 159 -5.34 -9.91 -6.71
CA ILE A 159 -5.73 -9.85 -8.12
C ILE A 159 -5.39 -11.15 -8.82
N TRP A 160 -6.20 -11.51 -9.81
CA TRP A 160 -5.93 -12.61 -10.73
C TRP A 160 -5.58 -12.05 -12.12
N CYS A 161 -4.42 -12.43 -12.63
CA CYS A 161 -3.93 -12.04 -13.95
C CYS A 161 -2.92 -13.08 -14.43
N THR A 162 -2.63 -13.15 -15.73
CA THR A 162 -1.51 -13.99 -16.18
C THR A 162 -0.17 -13.31 -15.90
N THR A 163 0.88 -14.10 -15.63
CA THR A 163 2.26 -13.60 -15.49
C THR A 163 2.68 -12.73 -16.68
N ARG A 164 2.33 -13.15 -17.90
CA ARG A 164 2.65 -12.43 -19.14
C ARG A 164 1.98 -11.06 -19.22
N GLU A 165 0.72 -10.95 -18.81
CA GLU A 165 -0.01 -9.68 -18.82
C GLU A 165 0.59 -8.71 -17.82
N LEU A 166 0.84 -9.16 -16.59
CA LEU A 166 1.44 -8.31 -15.57
C LEU A 166 2.82 -7.81 -15.99
N HIS A 167 3.65 -8.70 -16.55
CA HIS A 167 4.95 -8.32 -17.12
C HIS A 167 4.82 -7.23 -18.21
N ALA A 168 3.85 -7.39 -19.13
CA ALA A 168 3.65 -6.42 -20.21
C ALA A 168 3.18 -5.04 -19.71
N GLN A 169 2.43 -4.98 -18.61
CA GLN A 169 1.97 -3.73 -17.99
C GLN A 169 3.10 -3.06 -17.19
N LEU A 170 4.04 -3.84 -16.66
CA LEU A 170 5.20 -3.36 -15.89
C LEU A 170 6.41 -3.00 -16.77
N LEU A 171 6.25 -2.88 -18.08
CA LEU A 171 7.33 -2.40 -18.94
C LEU A 171 7.64 -0.91 -18.64
N PRO A 172 8.91 -0.49 -18.54
CA PRO A 172 9.26 0.91 -18.27
C PRO A 172 8.60 1.92 -19.21
N ALA A 173 8.42 1.58 -20.49
CA ALA A 173 7.74 2.45 -21.46
C ALA A 173 6.26 2.73 -21.12
N ARG A 174 5.61 1.86 -20.34
CA ARG A 174 4.21 2.02 -19.91
C ARG A 174 4.08 2.75 -18.58
N VAL A 175 5.07 2.60 -17.72
CA VAL A 175 5.11 3.17 -16.37
C VAL A 175 6.46 3.85 -16.10
N PRO A 176 6.84 4.88 -16.89
CA PRO A 176 8.19 5.43 -16.90
C PRO A 176 8.58 6.19 -15.62
N ARG A 177 7.60 6.50 -14.75
CA ARG A 177 7.82 7.21 -13.49
C ARG A 177 7.57 6.35 -12.25
N LEU A 178 7.28 5.06 -12.43
CA LEU A 178 6.93 4.18 -11.31
C LEU A 178 8.12 4.03 -10.37
N ARG A 179 7.95 4.37 -9.10
CA ARG A 179 8.95 4.30 -8.03
C ARG A 179 8.61 3.23 -7.00
N GLU A 180 7.34 3.03 -6.69
CA GLU A 180 6.90 2.08 -5.67
C GLU A 180 6.00 1.02 -6.32
N LEU A 181 6.36 -0.26 -6.16
CA LEU A 181 5.60 -1.39 -6.70
C LEU A 181 5.20 -2.35 -5.58
N HIS A 182 3.91 -2.60 -5.43
CA HIS A 182 3.38 -3.54 -4.44
C HIS A 182 2.59 -4.63 -5.17
N LEU A 183 3.08 -5.87 -5.11
CA LEU A 183 2.43 -7.05 -5.68
C LEU A 183 2.09 -8.04 -4.57
N VAL A 184 0.86 -7.95 -4.07
CA VAL A 184 0.41 -8.68 -2.88
C VAL A 184 -0.75 -9.61 -3.22
N GLN A 185 -0.58 -10.90 -2.97
CA GLN A 185 -1.54 -11.98 -3.18
C GLN A 185 -2.02 -12.05 -4.64
N VAL A 186 -1.09 -11.81 -5.57
CA VAL A 186 -1.33 -11.90 -7.00
C VAL A 186 -1.23 -13.36 -7.43
N LYS A 187 -2.31 -13.88 -8.01
CA LYS A 187 -2.38 -15.28 -8.48
C LYS A 187 -2.34 -15.32 -9.99
N ASP A 188 -1.62 -16.31 -10.53
CA ASP A 188 -1.70 -16.58 -11.95
C ASP A 188 -3.09 -17.14 -12.26
N MET A 189 -3.65 -16.79 -13.41
CA MET A 189 -4.90 -17.39 -13.87
C MET A 189 -4.71 -18.75 -14.54
N THR A 190 -3.53 -18.97 -15.12
CA THR A 190 -3.20 -20.19 -15.85
C THR A 190 -2.79 -21.32 -14.91
N SER A 191 -2.40 -21.00 -13.68
CA SER A 191 -2.04 -21.94 -12.63
C SER A 191 -2.56 -21.45 -11.28
N PRO A 192 -2.93 -22.34 -10.34
CA PRO A 192 -3.36 -21.93 -9.00
C PRO A 192 -2.21 -21.37 -8.12
N THR A 193 -1.06 -21.07 -8.71
CA THR A 193 0.16 -20.63 -8.03
C THR A 193 0.20 -19.10 -7.90
N THR A 194 0.96 -18.64 -6.92
CA THR A 194 1.27 -17.21 -6.78
C THR A 194 2.26 -16.81 -7.87
N VAL A 195 2.02 -15.65 -8.49
CA VAL A 195 2.91 -15.07 -9.50
C VAL A 195 4.27 -14.80 -8.87
N GLN A 196 5.36 -15.26 -9.51
CA GLN A 196 6.70 -14.99 -9.01
C GLN A 196 7.17 -13.60 -9.47
N LEU A 197 7.75 -12.84 -8.54
CA LEU A 197 8.20 -11.47 -8.77
C LEU A 197 9.24 -11.40 -9.91
N ALA A 198 10.17 -12.36 -9.96
CA ALA A 198 11.21 -12.43 -10.97
C ALA A 198 10.68 -12.61 -12.39
N ASP A 199 9.49 -13.20 -12.55
CA ASP A 199 8.88 -13.48 -13.85
C ASP A 199 8.09 -12.27 -14.39
N VAL A 200 7.73 -11.33 -13.51
CA VAL A 200 6.85 -10.18 -13.87
C VAL A 200 7.53 -8.83 -13.81
N VAL A 201 8.61 -8.67 -13.04
CA VAL A 201 9.34 -7.41 -12.97
C VAL A 201 10.48 -7.44 -13.99
N PRO A 202 10.40 -6.67 -15.08
CA PRO A 202 11.48 -6.63 -16.06
C PRO A 202 12.77 -6.10 -15.41
N PRO A 203 13.95 -6.64 -15.77
CA PRO A 203 15.23 -6.17 -15.22
C PRO A 203 15.44 -4.65 -15.38
N ASP A 204 15.02 -4.09 -16.51
CA ASP A 204 15.14 -2.66 -16.83
C ASP A 204 14.25 -1.77 -15.95
N LEU A 205 13.24 -2.35 -15.29
CA LEU A 205 12.39 -1.64 -14.33
C LEU A 205 13.10 -1.47 -12.98
N LEU A 206 13.93 -2.42 -12.57
CA LEU A 206 14.51 -2.43 -11.22
C LEU A 206 15.29 -1.14 -10.88
N PRO A 207 16.15 -0.57 -11.75
CA PRO A 207 16.88 0.66 -11.44
C PRO A 207 15.99 1.88 -11.24
N GLN A 208 14.76 1.85 -11.74
CA GLN A 208 13.83 2.96 -11.65
C GLN A 208 13.05 2.95 -10.33
N LEU A 209 12.91 1.78 -9.70
CA LEU A 209 12.14 1.58 -8.48
C LEU A 209 12.94 2.01 -7.24
N ASP A 210 12.24 2.64 -6.31
CA ASP A 210 12.74 3.05 -5.01
C ASP A 210 12.46 1.99 -3.96
N LEU A 211 11.36 1.22 -4.11
CA LEU A 211 11.05 0.07 -3.29
C LEU A 211 10.12 -0.90 -4.02
N VAL A 212 10.18 -2.17 -3.63
CA VAL A 212 9.23 -3.19 -4.03
C VAL A 212 8.65 -3.85 -2.78
N GLN A 213 7.38 -4.19 -2.80
CA GLN A 213 6.75 -4.98 -1.76
C GLN A 213 6.03 -6.19 -2.33
N THR A 214 6.17 -7.34 -1.68
CA THR A 214 5.50 -8.58 -2.10
C THR A 214 5.28 -9.56 -0.95
N ASP A 215 4.65 -10.71 -1.24
CA ASP A 215 4.51 -11.80 -0.29
C ASP A 215 5.67 -12.79 -0.38
N SER A 216 5.89 -13.49 0.72
CA SER A 216 6.83 -14.61 0.80
C SER A 216 6.56 -15.77 -0.18
N ALA A 217 5.36 -15.85 -0.75
CA ALA A 217 4.99 -16.88 -1.73
C ALA A 217 5.37 -16.47 -3.17
N SER A 218 5.57 -15.17 -3.40
CA SER A 218 5.88 -14.57 -4.70
C SER A 218 7.38 -14.45 -4.95
N ILE A 219 8.23 -14.80 -3.99
CA ILE A 219 9.68 -14.62 -4.11
C ILE A 219 10.42 -15.70 -3.33
N ASP A 220 11.48 -16.24 -3.94
CA ASP A 220 12.45 -17.06 -3.22
C ASP A 220 13.26 -16.16 -2.27
N PRO A 221 13.22 -16.38 -0.94
CA PRO A 221 13.95 -15.53 0.01
C PRO A 221 15.46 -15.51 -0.18
N THR A 222 16.05 -16.49 -0.88
CA THR A 222 17.49 -16.49 -1.19
C THR A 222 17.85 -15.90 -2.54
N SER A 223 16.86 -15.54 -3.36
CA SER A 223 17.10 -14.93 -4.67
C SER A 223 17.78 -13.56 -4.54
N ASP A 224 18.49 -13.15 -5.59
CA ASP A 224 19.12 -11.84 -5.67
C ASP A 224 18.12 -10.71 -5.43
N LEU A 225 16.89 -10.82 -5.95
CA LEU A 225 15.82 -9.85 -5.72
C LEU A 225 15.44 -9.77 -4.24
N ALA A 226 15.23 -10.90 -3.55
CA ALA A 226 14.88 -10.90 -2.12
C ALA A 226 16.01 -10.39 -1.22
N GLN A 227 17.25 -10.42 -1.71
CA GLN A 227 18.45 -9.96 -1.03
C GLN A 227 18.90 -8.56 -1.47
N SER A 228 18.21 -7.97 -2.44
CA SER A 228 18.55 -6.70 -3.08
C SER A 228 18.43 -5.52 -2.12
N LEU A 229 19.34 -4.55 -2.28
CA LEU A 229 19.32 -3.25 -1.61
C LEU A 229 18.86 -2.12 -2.55
N ALA A 230 18.74 -2.41 -3.86
CA ALA A 230 18.39 -1.41 -4.86
C ALA A 230 17.69 -2.07 -6.07
N PRO A 231 16.33 -2.07 -6.09
CA PRO A 231 15.45 -1.57 -5.04
C PRO A 231 15.46 -2.51 -3.83
N PRO A 232 15.31 -2.00 -2.59
CA PRO A 232 15.00 -2.84 -1.44
C PRO A 232 13.63 -3.51 -1.64
N VAL A 233 13.58 -4.82 -1.43
CA VAL A 233 12.35 -5.61 -1.52
C VAL A 233 11.83 -5.95 -0.13
N LEU A 234 10.69 -5.37 0.25
CA LEU A 234 9.97 -5.64 1.49
C LEU A 234 9.04 -6.84 1.32
N VAL A 235 9.28 -7.90 2.09
CA VAL A 235 8.48 -9.11 2.01
C VAL A 235 7.58 -9.23 3.24
N PHE A 236 6.28 -9.48 3.05
CA PHE A 236 5.41 -9.85 4.15
C PHE A 236 5.88 -11.18 4.76
N GLY A 237 6.33 -11.13 6.01
CA GLY A 237 6.93 -12.25 6.72
C GLY A 237 6.02 -12.88 7.78
N PRO A 238 6.43 -14.05 8.31
CA PRO A 238 7.13 -15.12 7.59
C PRO A 238 6.13 -15.96 6.75
N PRO A 239 6.61 -16.71 5.74
CA PRO A 239 5.75 -17.55 4.91
C PRO A 239 4.83 -18.44 5.72
N ALA A 240 3.57 -18.49 5.29
CA ALA A 240 2.56 -19.40 5.83
C ALA A 240 2.86 -20.84 5.40
N ALA A 241 3.95 -21.42 5.88
CA ALA A 241 4.12 -22.86 5.84
C ALA A 241 3.40 -23.42 7.07
N ALA A 242 2.07 -23.62 6.97
CA ALA A 242 1.36 -24.47 7.92
C ALA A 242 1.84 -25.93 7.84
N THR A 243 2.51 -26.32 6.74
CA THR A 243 2.88 -27.71 6.43
C THR A 243 4.26 -27.89 5.78
N GLY A 244 5.05 -26.83 5.58
CA GLY A 244 6.34 -26.88 4.89
C GLY A 244 7.55 -26.63 5.80
N PRO A 245 8.77 -26.96 5.37
CA PRO A 245 9.97 -26.63 6.12
C PRO A 245 10.14 -25.11 6.26
N PRO A 246 10.79 -24.64 7.34
CA PRO A 246 11.10 -23.23 7.51
C PRO A 246 11.99 -22.75 6.35
N ARG A 247 11.71 -21.55 5.86
CA ARG A 247 12.51 -20.87 4.82
C ARG A 247 13.33 -19.74 5.44
N PRO A 248 14.50 -19.40 4.89
CA PRO A 248 15.29 -18.28 5.40
C PRO A 248 14.54 -16.96 5.26
N LEU A 249 14.93 -15.97 6.07
CA LEU A 249 14.38 -14.62 5.95
C LEU A 249 14.92 -13.91 4.69
N PRO A 250 14.07 -13.20 3.93
CA PRO A 250 14.52 -12.23 2.93
C PRO A 250 15.19 -11.03 3.64
N ARG A 251 15.94 -10.21 2.89
CA ARG A 251 16.72 -9.09 3.47
C ARG A 251 15.83 -8.14 4.26
N HIS A 252 14.66 -7.78 3.73
CA HIS A 252 13.71 -6.90 4.41
C HIS A 252 12.38 -7.63 4.60
N SER A 253 11.93 -7.75 5.84
CA SER A 253 10.70 -8.44 6.20
C SER A 253 9.78 -7.55 7.03
N ILE A 254 8.46 -7.67 6.85
CA ILE A 254 7.47 -7.00 7.70
C ILE A 254 6.45 -7.99 8.24
N SER A 255 6.15 -7.92 9.53
CA SER A 255 5.08 -8.69 10.15
C SER A 255 3.81 -7.84 10.28
N GLN A 256 2.67 -8.36 9.82
CA GLN A 256 1.41 -7.62 9.86
C GLN A 256 0.83 -7.57 11.29
N PRO A 257 0.26 -6.43 11.74
CA PRO A 257 -0.40 -6.31 13.05
C PRO A 257 -1.45 -7.38 13.30
N ALA A 258 -2.18 -7.79 12.26
CA ALA A 258 -3.22 -8.81 12.35
C ALA A 258 -2.72 -10.20 12.84
N ARG A 259 -1.40 -10.45 12.82
CA ARG A 259 -0.77 -11.67 13.35
C ARG A 259 -0.56 -11.64 14.87
N PHE A 260 -0.80 -10.50 15.51
CA PHE A 260 -0.56 -10.27 16.93
C PHE A 260 -1.84 -9.79 17.63
N LYS A 261 -3.01 -10.25 17.17
CA LYS A 261 -4.31 -9.93 17.78
C LYS A 261 -4.55 -10.69 19.07
N ASP A 262 -3.92 -11.85 19.23
CA ASP A 262 -4.06 -12.72 20.40
C ASP A 262 -2.75 -13.46 20.69
N ALA A 263 -2.62 -13.97 21.92
CA ALA A 263 -1.41 -14.63 22.38
C ALA A 263 -1.00 -15.84 21.53
N ARG A 264 -1.97 -16.64 21.06
CA ARG A 264 -1.69 -17.85 20.27
C ARG A 264 -1.15 -17.51 18.90
N THR A 265 -1.80 -16.60 18.17
CA THR A 265 -1.33 -16.16 16.85
C THR A 265 0.02 -15.47 16.95
N ALA A 266 0.26 -14.72 18.02
CA ALA A 266 1.54 -14.09 18.30
C ALA A 266 2.66 -15.11 18.54
N THR A 267 2.48 -16.08 19.45
CA THR A 267 3.51 -17.09 19.74
C THR A 267 3.82 -17.96 18.52
N ASP A 268 2.80 -18.38 17.76
CA ASP A 268 2.97 -19.12 16.50
C ASP A 268 3.78 -18.32 15.48
N THR A 269 3.52 -17.01 15.37
CA THR A 269 4.22 -16.11 14.44
C THR A 269 5.66 -15.89 14.89
N LEU A 270 5.91 -15.65 16.18
CA LEU A 270 7.24 -15.51 16.76
C LEU A 270 8.08 -16.78 16.57
N ALA A 271 7.49 -17.96 16.77
CA ALA A 271 8.17 -19.24 16.56
C ALA A 271 8.60 -19.42 15.09
N LYS A 272 7.74 -19.05 14.13
CA LYS A 272 8.06 -19.08 12.70
C LYS A 272 9.17 -18.08 12.34
N LEU A 273 9.10 -16.86 12.85
CA LEU A 273 10.17 -15.87 12.67
C LEU A 273 11.49 -16.39 13.24
N ALA A 274 11.49 -16.97 14.44
CA ALA A 274 12.69 -17.55 15.04
C ALA A 274 13.26 -18.68 14.17
N ALA A 275 12.42 -19.58 13.66
CA ALA A 275 12.85 -20.65 12.76
C ALA A 275 13.49 -20.10 11.47
N SER A 276 12.87 -19.11 10.83
CA SER A 276 13.43 -18.45 9.64
C SER A 276 14.72 -17.69 9.93
N THR A 277 14.83 -17.06 11.10
CA THR A 277 16.01 -16.30 11.54
C THR A 277 17.22 -17.20 11.75
N ARG A 278 17.02 -18.41 12.27
CA ARG A 278 18.11 -19.39 12.45
C ARG A 278 18.81 -19.75 11.14
N LEU A 279 18.06 -19.72 10.04
CA LEU A 279 18.54 -20.01 8.68
C LEU A 279 19.26 -18.82 8.03
N VAL A 280 19.26 -17.65 8.66
CA VAL A 280 20.03 -16.49 8.18
C VAL A 280 21.53 -16.78 8.36
N PRO A 281 22.35 -16.62 7.29
CA PRO A 281 23.79 -16.84 7.36
C PRO A 281 24.45 -15.85 8.33
N ILE A 282 25.46 -16.31 9.06
CA ILE A 282 26.28 -15.43 9.92
C ILE A 282 27.11 -14.54 8.99
N ARG A 283 26.94 -13.23 9.10
CA ARG A 283 27.53 -12.24 8.18
C ARG A 283 28.72 -11.48 8.75
N HIS A 284 29.60 -11.04 7.85
CA HIS A 284 30.73 -10.18 8.21
C HIS A 284 30.22 -8.81 8.68
N MET A 285 31.02 -8.09 9.49
CA MET A 285 30.68 -6.73 9.96
C MET A 285 30.38 -5.73 8.84
N ARG A 286 30.88 -5.98 7.64
CA ARG A 286 30.72 -5.09 6.48
C ARG A 286 29.48 -5.41 5.65
N ASP A 287 28.84 -6.55 5.89
CA ASP A 287 27.67 -6.91 5.11
C ASP A 287 26.45 -6.10 5.58
N PRO A 288 25.61 -5.60 4.65
CA PRO A 288 24.38 -4.93 4.98
C PRO A 288 23.48 -5.80 5.87
N PRO A 289 22.91 -5.25 6.97
CA PRO A 289 22.12 -6.02 7.90
C PRO A 289 20.78 -6.43 7.28
N TYR A 290 20.18 -7.50 7.82
CA TYR A 290 18.76 -7.80 7.58
C TYR A 290 17.90 -6.85 8.39
N LEU A 291 16.75 -6.46 7.85
CA LEU A 291 15.77 -5.61 8.53
C LEU A 291 14.45 -6.36 8.72
N VAL A 292 13.96 -6.40 9.95
CA VAL A 292 12.63 -6.92 10.29
C VAL A 292 11.81 -5.81 10.93
N LEU A 293 10.70 -5.45 10.28
CA LEU A 293 9.70 -4.53 10.80
C LEU A 293 8.68 -5.30 11.64
N LEU A 294 8.58 -4.94 12.92
CA LEU A 294 7.61 -5.50 13.85
C LEU A 294 6.64 -4.44 14.36
N PRO A 295 5.33 -4.74 14.49
CA PRO A 295 4.35 -3.76 14.93
C PRO A 295 4.46 -3.51 16.44
N LEU A 296 4.24 -2.26 16.87
CA LEU A 296 4.18 -1.89 18.28
C LEU A 296 3.12 -2.67 19.06
N ALA A 297 2.02 -3.09 18.42
CA ALA A 297 1.00 -3.95 19.02
C ALA A 297 1.58 -5.23 19.65
N LEU A 298 2.64 -5.81 19.08
CA LEU A 298 3.30 -6.99 19.64
C LEU A 298 3.98 -6.70 20.98
N ARG A 299 4.57 -5.51 21.16
CA ARG A 299 5.15 -5.10 22.46
C ARG A 299 4.07 -4.90 23.50
N THR A 300 2.99 -4.22 23.14
CA THR A 300 1.83 -4.03 24.01
C THR A 300 1.25 -5.37 24.43
N LEU A 301 1.10 -6.31 23.48
CA LEU A 301 0.63 -7.65 23.76
C LEU A 301 1.59 -8.41 24.68
N ALA A 302 2.89 -8.37 24.42
CA ALA A 302 3.89 -9.05 25.25
C ALA A 302 3.93 -8.52 26.70
N ALA A 303 3.67 -7.22 26.89
CA ALA A 303 3.56 -6.62 28.23
C ALA A 303 2.28 -7.07 28.96
N ALA A 304 1.20 -7.31 28.23
CA ALA A 304 -0.08 -7.75 28.78
C ALA A 304 -0.17 -9.28 28.97
N GLU A 305 0.52 -10.06 28.13
CA GLU A 305 0.40 -11.51 28.04
C GLU A 305 1.70 -12.22 28.44
N PRO A 306 1.79 -12.81 29.64
CA PRO A 306 3.01 -13.48 30.12
C PRO A 306 3.48 -14.65 29.24
N SER A 307 2.59 -15.24 28.45
CA SER A 307 2.92 -16.33 27.52
C SER A 307 3.68 -15.84 26.28
N VAL A 308 3.52 -14.57 25.88
CA VAL A 308 4.14 -13.99 24.68
C VAL A 308 5.53 -13.43 24.97
N ALA A 309 5.70 -12.78 26.13
CA ALA A 309 6.96 -12.15 26.56
C ALA A 309 8.23 -13.02 26.38
N PRO A 310 8.28 -14.30 26.85
CA PRO A 310 9.49 -15.11 26.71
C PRO A 310 9.81 -15.45 25.24
N HIS A 311 8.79 -15.59 24.39
CA HIS A 311 8.98 -15.85 22.96
C HIS A 311 9.56 -14.63 22.24
N LEU A 312 9.09 -13.43 22.60
CA LEU A 312 9.63 -12.19 22.05
C LEU A 312 11.07 -11.97 22.50
N ALA A 313 11.38 -12.14 23.79
CA ALA A 313 12.73 -12.00 24.32
C ALA A 313 13.72 -12.99 23.67
N ALA A 314 13.30 -14.24 23.47
CA ALA A 314 14.11 -15.24 22.78
C ALA A 314 14.36 -14.87 21.31
N LEU A 315 13.36 -14.29 20.63
CA LEU A 315 13.49 -13.83 19.25
C LEU A 315 14.44 -12.62 19.16
N GLU A 316 14.33 -11.64 20.06
CA GLU A 316 15.22 -10.47 20.12
C GLU A 316 16.69 -10.89 20.36
N ALA A 317 16.92 -11.85 21.26
CA ALA A 317 18.26 -12.41 21.48
C ALA A 317 18.81 -13.08 20.21
N LEU A 318 17.98 -13.84 19.51
CA LEU A 318 18.35 -14.48 18.24
C LEU A 318 18.60 -13.45 17.13
N PHE A 319 17.82 -12.38 17.06
CA PHE A 319 18.07 -11.27 16.13
C PHE A 319 19.40 -10.59 16.42
N ALA A 320 19.73 -10.35 17.69
CA ALA A 320 21.03 -9.81 18.07
C ALA A 320 22.19 -10.73 17.66
N GLU A 321 22.08 -12.04 17.91
CA GLU A 321 23.06 -13.05 17.49
C GLU A 321 23.26 -13.04 15.97
N LYS A 322 22.17 -12.99 15.21
CA LYS A 322 22.17 -13.01 13.74
C LYS A 322 22.35 -11.64 13.09
N ARG A 323 22.54 -10.59 13.89
CA ARG A 323 22.71 -9.19 13.45
C ARG A 323 21.56 -8.72 12.55
N VAL A 324 20.35 -9.14 12.88
CA VAL A 324 19.11 -8.68 12.26
C VAL A 324 18.68 -7.42 13.01
N VAL A 325 18.51 -6.33 12.27
CA VAL A 325 17.98 -5.07 12.80
C VAL A 325 16.46 -5.19 12.91
N VAL A 326 15.94 -4.83 14.08
CA VAL A 326 14.51 -4.76 14.33
C VAL A 326 14.10 -3.31 14.39
N GLU A 327 13.14 -2.92 13.57
CA GLU A 327 12.50 -1.60 13.64
C GLU A 327 11.04 -1.77 14.02
N TRP A 328 10.62 -1.00 15.02
CA TRP A 328 9.28 -1.07 15.56
C TRP A 328 8.41 -0.03 14.87
N THR A 329 7.35 -0.48 14.21
CA THR A 329 6.48 0.39 13.40
C THR A 329 5.14 0.58 14.09
N GLU A 330 4.54 1.75 13.89
CA GLU A 330 3.13 1.95 14.21
C GLU A 330 2.25 0.98 13.40
N ASP A 331 1.08 0.67 13.94
CA ASP A 331 0.13 -0.17 13.22
C ASP A 331 -0.38 0.60 12.01
N LEU A 332 0.02 0.16 10.82
CA LEU A 332 -0.42 0.80 9.58
C LEU A 332 -1.94 0.64 9.43
N PRO A 333 -2.66 1.71 9.06
CA PRO A 333 -4.07 1.60 8.74
C PRO A 333 -4.27 0.65 7.56
N GLU A 334 -5.42 -0.05 7.53
CA GLU A 334 -5.78 -0.90 6.41
C GLU A 334 -5.74 -0.10 5.10
N GLY A 335 -4.80 -0.45 4.19
CA GLY A 335 -4.60 0.22 2.90
C GLY A 335 -3.21 0.82 2.73
N GLU A 336 -2.51 1.16 3.83
CA GLU A 336 -1.10 1.51 3.79
C GLU A 336 -0.26 0.24 3.88
N LEU A 337 0.48 -0.08 2.81
CA LEU A 337 1.25 -1.32 2.77
C LEU A 337 2.68 -1.15 3.29
N VAL A 338 3.27 0.05 3.15
CA VAL A 338 4.66 0.32 3.53
C VAL A 338 4.70 1.42 4.57
N SER A 339 5.42 1.15 5.67
CA SER A 339 5.51 2.10 6.76
C SER A 339 6.41 3.30 6.41
N PRO A 340 6.17 4.48 7.00
CA PRO A 340 7.04 5.64 6.82
C PRO A 340 8.51 5.34 7.14
N GLU A 341 8.76 4.49 8.13
CA GLU A 341 10.08 4.02 8.54
C GLU A 341 10.80 3.29 7.39
N PHE A 342 10.12 2.34 6.74
CA PHE A 342 10.73 1.61 5.63
C PHE A 342 10.95 2.51 4.41
N ARG A 343 10.04 3.46 4.14
CA ARG A 343 10.26 4.46 3.08
C ARG A 343 11.48 5.32 3.37
N ARG A 344 11.72 5.71 4.63
CA ARG A 344 12.93 6.42 5.05
C ARG A 344 14.16 5.54 4.81
N HIS A 345 14.14 4.29 5.27
CA HIS A 345 15.23 3.33 5.07
C HIS A 345 15.57 3.13 3.58
N ALA A 346 14.57 2.96 2.71
CA ALA A 346 14.78 2.81 1.28
C ALA A 346 15.45 4.06 0.64
N ARG A 347 15.08 5.26 1.08
CA ARG A 347 15.74 6.50 0.64
C ARG A 347 17.19 6.59 1.12
N GLU A 348 17.47 6.19 2.35
CA GLU A 348 18.83 6.16 2.91
C GLU A 348 19.72 5.19 2.13
N LEU A 349 19.22 3.98 1.82
CA LEU A 349 19.93 3.01 0.96
C LEU A 349 20.22 3.59 -0.43
N ARG A 350 19.23 4.25 -1.03
CA ARG A 350 19.40 4.90 -2.34
C ARG A 350 20.43 6.02 -2.30
N ALA A 351 20.40 6.86 -1.26
CA ALA A 351 21.33 7.96 -1.07
C ALA A 351 22.77 7.45 -0.84
N ALA A 352 22.94 6.41 -0.02
CA ALA A 352 24.24 5.79 0.21
C ALA A 352 24.86 5.25 -1.08
N ARG A 353 24.05 4.60 -1.93
CA ARG A 353 24.51 4.11 -3.24
C ARG A 353 24.92 5.23 -4.19
N ALA A 354 24.20 6.35 -4.19
CA ALA A 354 24.56 7.49 -5.02
C ALA A 354 25.95 8.03 -4.68
N LEU A 355 26.37 7.94 -3.41
CA LEU A 355 27.70 8.35 -2.94
C LEU A 355 28.80 7.32 -3.29
N GLU A 356 28.47 6.05 -3.51
CA GLU A 356 29.44 5.00 -3.88
C GLU A 356 29.71 4.95 -5.40
N GLY A 357 28.84 5.58 -6.21
CA GLY A 357 28.95 5.63 -7.67
C GLY A 357 29.61 6.87 -8.23
N GLU A 358 29.99 7.84 -7.38
CA GLU A 358 30.84 9.00 -7.67
C GLU A 358 32.28 8.73 -7.25
#